data_AF-A0A0A7M5R2-F1
#
_entry.id   AF-A0A0A7M5R2-F1
#
_cell.length_a   1.000
_cell.length_b   1.000
_cell.length_c   1.000
_cell.angle_alpha   90.00
_cell.angle_beta   90.00
_cell.angle_gamma   90.00
#
_symmetry.space_group_name_H-M   'P 1'
#
loop_
_entity.id
_entity.type
_entity.pdbx_description
1 polymer ?
#
loop_
_entity_poly.entity_id
_entity_poly.type
_entity_poly.pdbx_seq_one_letter_code
_entity_poly.pdbx_strand_id
1 'polypeptide(L)'
;VTAKYEGESIFKNHPNKKTSDVCTALARSFADIGDIVRGRDMFKSNEDVEKGLKVVFQKIHDKLKQPAKSYYNADEKGNYYKLREAWWTANRDQVWEAITYKAPKDAHYFLKSSPDF
;
A
#
# COMPACT_ATOMS: atom_id res chain seq x y z
N VAL A 1 8.18 3.40 -7.01
CA VAL A 1 7.98 4.68 -7.73
C VAL A 1 6.75 5.42 -7.21
N THR A 2 5.55 4.86 -7.31
CA THR A 2 4.28 5.49 -6.85
C THR A 2 4.36 6.07 -5.44
N ALA A 3 4.74 5.25 -4.44
CA ALA A 3 4.84 5.69 -3.05
C ALA A 3 5.73 6.93 -2.87
N LYS A 4 6.88 6.96 -3.53
CA LYS A 4 7.78 8.12 -3.52
C LYS A 4 7.09 9.36 -4.07
N TYR A 5 6.55 9.31 -5.28
CA TYR A 5 5.92 10.47 -5.92
C TYR A 5 4.70 10.98 -5.15
N GLU A 6 3.89 10.06 -4.61
CA GLU A 6 2.75 10.40 -3.76
C GLU A 6 3.21 11.14 -2.49
N GLY A 7 4.22 10.60 -1.81
CA GLY A 7 4.81 11.24 -0.63
C GLY A 7 5.38 12.64 -0.93
N GLU A 8 6.06 12.79 -2.06
CA GLU A 8 6.56 14.09 -2.52
C GLU A 8 5.43 15.09 -2.81
N SER A 9 4.34 14.63 -3.44
CA SER A 9 3.16 15.44 -3.75
C SER A 9 2.47 15.94 -2.47
N ILE A 10 2.21 15.03 -1.53
CA ILE A 10 1.62 15.35 -0.22
C ILE A 10 2.50 16.37 0.48
N PHE A 11 3.80 16.09 0.60
CA PHE A 11 4.72 17.01 1.29
C PHE A 11 4.75 18.40 0.64
N LYS A 12 4.77 18.48 -0.69
CA LYS A 12 4.82 19.78 -1.41
C LYS A 12 3.55 20.60 -1.21
N ASN A 13 2.39 19.95 -1.14
CA ASN A 13 1.09 20.61 -1.18
C ASN A 13 0.40 20.70 0.19
N HIS A 14 0.88 19.99 1.21
CA HIS A 14 0.28 20.02 2.55
C HIS A 14 0.49 21.40 3.20
N PRO A 15 -0.55 22.02 3.80
CA PRO A 15 -0.42 23.33 4.44
C PRO A 15 0.49 23.28 5.68
N ASN A 16 0.45 22.17 6.44
CA ASN A 16 1.22 22.01 7.67
C ASN A 16 2.35 20.99 7.48
N LYS A 17 3.45 21.40 6.81
CA LYS A 17 4.52 20.48 6.38
C LYS A 17 5.45 19.98 7.47
N LYS A 18 5.48 20.66 8.62
CA LYS A 18 6.39 20.38 9.74
C LYS A 18 5.66 19.83 10.98
N THR A 19 4.37 19.53 10.85
CA THR A 19 3.56 18.99 11.96
C THR A 19 3.23 17.53 11.72
N SER A 20 2.68 16.85 12.72
CA SER A 20 2.16 15.49 12.61
C SER A 20 1.03 15.34 11.56
N ASP A 21 0.46 16.45 11.08
CA ASP A 21 -0.62 16.42 10.09
C ASP A 21 -0.11 15.87 8.75
N VAL A 22 1.11 16.24 8.32
CA VAL A 22 1.70 15.69 7.10
C VAL A 22 1.95 14.18 7.25
N CYS A 23 2.38 13.73 8.43
CA CYS A 23 2.54 12.30 8.72
C CYS A 23 1.20 11.56 8.68
N THR A 24 0.12 12.21 9.14
CA THR A 24 -1.24 11.65 9.08
C THR A 24 -1.72 11.52 7.64
N ALA A 25 -1.47 12.52 6.79
CA ALA A 25 -1.77 12.45 5.37
C ALA A 25 -0.97 11.33 4.66
N LEU A 26 0.33 11.23 4.95
CA LEU A 26 1.19 10.15 4.42
C LEU A 26 0.70 8.76 4.87
N ALA A 27 0.27 8.61 6.12
CA ALA A 27 -0.28 7.37 6.65
C ALA A 27 -1.60 6.96 5.97
N ARG A 28 -2.47 7.93 5.65
CA ARG A 28 -3.72 7.69 4.91
C ARG A 28 -3.41 7.23 3.48
N SER A 29 -2.58 7.96 2.73
CA SER A 29 -2.20 7.56 1.38
C SER A 29 -1.45 6.22 1.35
N PHE A 30 -0.66 5.90 2.37
CA PHE A 30 -0.04 4.58 2.51
C PHE A 30 -1.08 3.46 2.66
N ALA A 31 -2.13 3.68 3.45
CA ALA A 31 -3.24 2.74 3.59
C ALA A 31 -3.99 2.57 2.27
N ASP A 32 -4.30 3.66 1.57
CA ASP A 32 -4.98 3.63 0.27
C ASP A 32 -4.15 2.87 -0.78
N ILE A 33 -2.83 3.12 -0.87
CA ILE A 33 -1.93 2.34 -1.73
C ILE A 33 -1.98 0.86 -1.37
N GLY A 34 -2.00 0.53 -0.07
CA GLY A 34 -2.15 -0.83 0.41
C GLY A 34 -3.45 -1.47 -0.02
N ASP A 35 -4.57 -0.75 0.05
CA ASP A 35 -5.88 -1.25 -0.38
C ASP A 35 -5.96 -1.44 -1.89
N ILE A 36 -5.36 -0.56 -2.69
CA ILE A 36 -5.23 -0.72 -4.14
C ILE A 36 -4.42 -1.99 -4.46
N VAL A 37 -3.22 -2.16 -3.87
CA VAL A 37 -2.37 -3.34 -4.11
C VAL A 37 -3.08 -4.64 -3.71
N ARG A 38 -3.85 -4.62 -2.62
CA ARG A 38 -4.58 -5.78 -2.10
C ARG A 38 -5.90 -6.05 -2.83
N GLY A 39 -6.35 -5.15 -3.71
CA GLY A 39 -7.64 -5.27 -4.40
C GLY A 39 -8.84 -5.05 -3.48
N ARG A 40 -8.66 -4.25 -2.42
CA ARG A 40 -9.69 -3.85 -1.43
C ARG A 40 -10.19 -2.42 -1.62
N ASP A 41 -9.51 -1.64 -2.45
CA ASP A 41 -9.92 -0.26 -2.73
C ASP A 41 -11.36 -0.21 -3.24
N MET A 42 -12.19 0.60 -2.58
CA MET A 42 -13.62 0.75 -2.85
C MET A 42 -13.92 1.97 -3.71
N PHE A 43 -12.94 2.86 -3.92
CA PHE A 43 -13.14 4.03 -4.77
C PHE A 43 -13.25 3.61 -6.24
N LYS A 44 -13.73 4.49 -7.12
CA LYS A 44 -13.84 4.22 -8.56
C LYS A 44 -12.46 3.89 -9.12
N SER A 45 -12.13 2.60 -9.11
CA SER A 45 -10.82 2.11 -9.48
C SER A 45 -10.60 2.41 -10.95
N ASN A 46 -9.41 2.91 -11.26
CA ASN A 46 -8.96 2.89 -12.63
C ASN A 46 -8.83 1.41 -13.03
N GLU A 47 -9.71 0.94 -13.93
CA GLU A 47 -9.75 -0.47 -14.35
C GLU A 47 -8.39 -0.96 -14.84
N ASP A 48 -7.58 -0.08 -15.43
CA ASP A 48 -6.26 -0.45 -15.95
C ASP A 48 -5.28 -0.79 -14.83
N VAL A 49 -5.40 -0.12 -13.67
CA VAL A 49 -4.56 -0.42 -12.49
C VAL A 49 -4.89 -1.81 -11.97
N GLU A 50 -6.17 -2.12 -11.78
CA GLU A 50 -6.57 -3.44 -11.27
C GLU A 50 -6.30 -4.56 -12.28
N LYS A 51 -6.56 -4.34 -13.58
CA LYS A 51 -6.20 -5.28 -14.65
C LYS A 51 -4.69 -5.53 -14.67
N GLY A 52 -3.88 -4.48 -14.57
CA GLY A 52 -2.43 -4.58 -14.51
C GLY A 52 -1.95 -5.36 -13.29
N LEU A 53 -2.49 -5.08 -12.10
CA LEU A 53 -2.18 -5.81 -10.87
C LEU A 53 -2.55 -7.29 -10.99
N LYS A 54 -3.70 -7.64 -11.56
CA LYS A 54 -4.08 -9.03 -11.82
C LYS A 54 -3.04 -9.76 -12.67
N VAL A 55 -2.61 -9.16 -13.78
CA VAL A 55 -1.59 -9.75 -14.67
C VAL A 55 -0.24 -9.92 -13.95
N VAL A 56 0.18 -8.94 -13.15
CA VAL A 56 1.43 -9.04 -12.39
C VAL A 56 1.35 -10.16 -11.35
N PHE A 57 0.27 -10.22 -10.57
CA PHE A 57 0.12 -11.25 -9.54
C PHE A 57 -0.08 -12.65 -10.11
N GLN A 58 -0.72 -12.78 -11.27
CA GLN A 58 -0.75 -14.05 -12.01
C GLN A 58 0.66 -14.51 -12.36
N LYS A 59 1.50 -13.63 -12.92
CA LYS A 59 2.89 -13.96 -13.27
C LYS A 59 3.74 -14.30 -12.04
N ILE A 60 3.48 -13.66 -10.89
CA ILE A 60 4.14 -14.00 -9.62
C ILE A 60 3.71 -15.39 -9.16
N HIS A 61 2.39 -15.66 -9.15
CA HIS A 61 1.82 -16.96 -8.79
C HIS A 61 2.35 -18.08 -9.65
N ASP A 62 2.49 -17.85 -10.96
CA ASP A 62 2.97 -18.86 -11.90
C ASP A 62 4.40 -19.31 -11.64
N LYS A 63 5.22 -18.44 -11.05
CA LYS A 63 6.60 -18.72 -10.65
C LYS A 63 6.72 -19.39 -9.28
N LEU A 64 5.64 -19.50 -8.51
CA LEU A 64 5.66 -20.19 -7.23
C LEU A 64 5.83 -21.69 -7.43
N LYS A 65 6.60 -22.32 -6.55
CA LYS A 65 6.72 -23.78 -6.47
C LYS A 65 5.65 -24.34 -5.52
N GLN A 66 5.34 -25.62 -5.65
CA GLN A 66 4.50 -26.31 -4.65
C GLN A 66 5.26 -26.41 -3.31
N PRO A 67 4.57 -26.32 -2.16
CA PRO A 67 3.11 -26.21 -1.99
C PRO A 67 2.56 -24.76 -2.04
N ALA A 68 3.43 -23.75 -2.10
CA ALA A 68 3.04 -22.34 -2.06
C ALA A 68 2.09 -21.95 -3.19
N LYS A 69 2.30 -22.49 -4.40
CA LYS A 69 1.41 -22.24 -5.54
C LYS A 69 -0.04 -22.64 -5.23
N SER A 70 -0.25 -23.82 -4.63
CA SER A 70 -1.59 -24.28 -4.22
C SER A 70 -2.20 -23.43 -3.10
N TYR A 71 -1.39 -23.05 -2.10
CA TYR A 71 -1.87 -22.23 -0.99
C TYR A 71 -2.35 -20.83 -1.44
N TYR A 72 -1.63 -20.23 -2.39
CA TYR A 72 -1.87 -18.89 -2.92
C TYR A 72 -2.72 -18.87 -4.20
N ASN A 73 -3.61 -19.84 -4.39
CA ASN A 73 -4.51 -19.89 -5.55
C ASN A 73 -5.43 -18.66 -5.64
N ALA A 74 -5.85 -18.35 -6.86
CA ALA A 74 -6.86 -17.35 -7.13
C ALA A 74 -8.25 -17.79 -6.65
N ASP A 75 -9.12 -16.82 -6.37
CA ASP A 75 -10.54 -17.04 -6.18
C ASP A 75 -11.28 -17.31 -7.50
N GLU A 76 -12.60 -17.52 -7.44
CA GLU A 76 -13.46 -17.75 -8.60
C GLU A 76 -13.44 -16.59 -9.62
N LYS A 77 -13.05 -15.38 -9.20
CA LYS A 77 -12.95 -14.18 -10.03
C LYS A 77 -11.53 -13.93 -10.56
N GLY A 78 -10.60 -14.86 -10.32
CA GLY A 78 -9.21 -14.73 -10.72
C GLY A 78 -8.36 -13.80 -9.84
N ASN A 79 -8.83 -13.45 -8.63
CA ASN A 79 -8.12 -12.60 -7.69
C ASN A 79 -7.23 -13.41 -6.75
N TYR A 80 -5.97 -13.01 -6.65
CA TYR A 80 -4.97 -13.63 -5.78
C TYR A 80 -4.91 -12.97 -4.39
N TYR A 81 -6.03 -12.81 -3.69
CA TYR A 81 -6.11 -12.04 -2.44
C TYR A 81 -5.06 -12.46 -1.40
N LYS A 82 -4.92 -13.76 -1.12
CA LYS A 82 -3.92 -14.27 -0.16
C LYS A 82 -2.49 -13.89 -0.54
N LEU A 83 -2.17 -13.97 -1.85
CA LEU A 83 -0.84 -13.62 -2.36
C LEU A 83 -0.59 -12.11 -2.26
N ARG A 84 -1.59 -11.30 -2.59
CA ARG A 84 -1.52 -9.83 -2.50
C ARG A 84 -1.33 -9.36 -1.06
N GLU A 85 -2.04 -9.96 -0.10
CA GLU A 85 -1.87 -9.69 1.34
C GLU A 85 -0.47 -10.05 1.83
N ALA A 86 0.02 -11.24 1.48
CA ALA A 86 1.35 -11.68 1.86
C ALA A 86 2.43 -10.79 1.24
N TRP A 87 2.26 -10.40 -0.03
CA TRP A 87 3.14 -9.48 -0.72
C TRP A 87 3.15 -8.10 -0.06
N TRP A 88 1.98 -7.54 0.26
CA TRP A 88 1.90 -6.25 0.96
C TRP A 88 2.60 -6.34 2.31
N THR A 89 2.31 -7.36 3.11
CA THR A 89 2.94 -7.56 4.43
C THR A 89 4.46 -7.66 4.33
N ALA A 90 5.00 -8.34 3.32
CA ALA A 90 6.44 -8.48 3.12
C ALA A 90 7.15 -7.22 2.62
N ASN A 91 6.43 -6.28 1.98
CA ASN A 91 7.03 -5.11 1.32
C ASN A 91 6.60 -3.77 1.93
N ARG A 92 5.61 -3.76 2.84
CA ARG A 92 4.99 -2.54 3.39
C ARG A 92 5.99 -1.61 4.06
N ASP A 93 7.06 -2.13 4.66
CA ASP A 93 8.07 -1.30 5.32
C ASP A 93 8.94 -0.55 4.29
N GLN A 94 9.27 -1.18 3.16
CA GLN A 94 9.97 -0.51 2.05
C GLN A 94 9.06 0.52 1.35
N VAL A 95 7.76 0.22 1.25
CA VAL A 95 6.78 1.18 0.73
C VAL A 95 6.65 2.39 1.68
N TRP A 96 6.66 2.15 2.99
CA TRP A 96 6.65 3.19 4.01
C TRP A 96 7.89 4.06 3.97
N GLU A 97 9.08 3.47 3.83
CA GLU A 97 10.33 4.20 3.63
C GLU A 97 10.27 5.07 2.38
N ALA A 98 9.75 4.53 1.27
CA ALA A 98 9.64 5.27 0.02
C ALA A 98 8.68 6.47 0.10
N ILE A 99 7.50 6.32 0.72
CA ILE A 99 6.53 7.42 0.85
C ILE A 99 6.99 8.49 1.85
N THR A 100 7.77 8.11 2.85
CA THR A 100 8.30 9.04 3.86
C THR A 100 9.68 9.61 3.53
N TYR A 101 10.28 9.26 2.40
CA TYR A 101 11.66 9.63 2.05
C TYR A 101 11.97 11.14 2.11
N LYS A 102 10.99 12.01 1.81
CA LYS A 102 11.13 13.48 1.91
C LYS A 102 10.49 14.10 3.16
N ALA A 103 9.95 13.29 4.07
CA ALA A 103 9.34 13.80 5.29
C ALA A 103 10.41 14.44 6.20
N PRO A 104 10.09 15.54 6.92
CA PRO A 104 11.00 16.13 7.89
C PRO A 104 11.33 15.13 8.99
N LYS A 105 12.58 15.12 9.47
CA LYS A 105 13.02 14.22 10.56
C LYS A 105 12.31 14.50 11.89
N ASP A 106 11.85 15.74 12.03
CA ASP A 106 11.16 16.37 13.14
C ASP A 106 9.63 16.23 13.05
N ALA A 107 9.11 15.73 11.93
CA ALA A 107 7.69 15.39 11.79
C ALA A 107 7.48 13.94 12.22
N HIS A 108 6.92 13.76 13.42
CA HIS A 108 6.64 12.44 13.98
C HIS A 108 5.17 12.05 13.82
N TYR A 109 4.93 10.79 13.48
CA TYR A 109 3.59 10.21 13.48
C TYR A 109 3.22 9.78 14.90
N PHE A 110 2.14 10.33 15.44
CA PHE A 110 1.64 10.00 16.77
C PHE A 110 0.29 9.30 16.66
N LEU A 111 0.22 8.08 17.17
CA LEU A 111 -1.05 7.44 17.48
C LEU A 111 -1.42 7.82 18.91
N LYS A 112 -2.50 8.57 19.10
CA LYS A 112 -3.09 8.66 20.43
C LYS A 112 -3.81 7.35 20.69
N SER A 113 -3.33 6.58 21.66
CA SER A 113 -4.08 5.44 22.19
C SER A 113 -5.34 5.99 22.85
N SER A 114 -6.51 5.57 22.37
CA SER A 114 -7.75 5.75 23.14
C SER A 114 -7.74 4.71 24.26
N PRO A 115 -7.82 5.09 25.54
CA PRO A 115 -7.83 4.13 26.65
C PRO A 115 -9.10 3.26 26.72
N ASP A 116 -10.06 3.50 25.84
CA ASP A 116 -11.36 2.83 25.84
C ASP A 116 -11.53 1.92 24.61
N PHE A 117 -10.84 0.78 24.61
CA PHE A 117 -11.23 -0.46 23.92
C PHE A 117 -10.62 -1.67 24.63
#